data_AF-A0A7G8T883-F1
#
_entry.id   AF-A0A7G8T883-F1
#
_cell.length_a   1.000
_cell.length_b   1.000
_cell.length_c   1.000
_cell.angle_alpha   90.00
_cell.angle_beta   90.00
_cell.angle_gamma   90.00
#
_symmetry.space_group_name_H-M   'P 1'
#
loop_
_entity.id
_entity.type
_entity.pdbx_description
1 polymer ?
#
loop_
_entity_poly.entity_id
_entity_poly.type
_entity_poly.pdbx_seq_one_letter_code
_entity_poly.pdbx_strand_id
1 'polypeptide(L)'
;MNKDSQSVKSLSAPKADNLIYQAEKLYEISDGRTKALVNELFRKLQSIAACGEDEQRKLWLTAPRGSIEEFGDYKVYLEDGEVESREEFEELWLSEYPDPQKWYLLSTMVYKDNCSVFISGKLVLQILPESELQRQYPCDKSELAGWLLRAVNDTIASLKRGAYNEYVRNNLPYRKRIGKILRENYWRIFPDEKTAYLKDIKPNEINQFISLINEQPSDKPLTRLSEMTADLFFNCCRLGYEANGYEGTEKLTSKELYYTHADGRDEGLSELDGSSAEAFSTWYHSKAHQGGHPWEVCRGGNSTHISLYVHHDGKGWWLRLAGSSVGRSVETVKFYLVLSEHGLPIYLDNAIELAAMLLGKDYIGIVPENVLPAYCSSLFSDEKTLDFMNLPWEETEQVIKKAIWYPVTKVLLNGNTDN
;
A
#
# COMPACT_ATOMS: atom_id res chain seq x y z
N MET A 1 -58.51 7.76 -1.75
CA MET A 1 -57.77 6.71 -2.49
C MET A 1 -56.40 7.28 -2.84
N ASN A 2 -55.42 7.05 -1.97
CA ASN A 2 -54.02 7.39 -2.22
C ASN A 2 -53.45 6.36 -3.18
N LYS A 3 -53.11 6.77 -4.40
CA LYS A 3 -52.23 6.03 -5.29
C LYS A 3 -50.81 6.54 -5.10
N ASP A 4 -49.89 5.57 -5.05
CA ASP A 4 -48.47 5.71 -5.31
C ASP A 4 -47.59 6.27 -4.18
N SER A 5 -47.62 5.58 -3.04
CA SER A 5 -46.39 5.28 -2.30
C SER A 5 -45.59 4.23 -3.09
N GLN A 6 -44.99 4.61 -4.23
CA GLN A 6 -43.92 3.82 -4.80
C GLN A 6 -42.74 3.92 -3.83
N SER A 7 -42.41 2.82 -3.16
CA SER A 7 -41.10 2.70 -2.51
C SER A 7 -40.06 2.85 -3.61
N VAL A 8 -39.43 4.01 -3.69
CA VAL A 8 -38.34 4.26 -4.65
C VAL A 8 -37.28 3.22 -4.38
N LYS A 9 -37.12 2.24 -5.29
CA LYS A 9 -36.18 1.14 -5.13
C LYS A 9 -34.79 1.71 -4.84
N SER A 10 -34.12 1.18 -3.82
CA SER A 10 -32.70 1.45 -3.59
C SER A 10 -31.92 1.13 -4.87
N LEU A 11 -30.93 1.96 -5.20
CA LEU A 11 -30.03 1.70 -6.31
C LEU A 11 -29.31 0.36 -6.05
N SER A 12 -29.28 -0.54 -7.04
CA SER A 12 -28.55 -1.80 -6.95
C SER A 12 -27.04 -1.55 -7.10
N ALA A 13 -26.23 -2.49 -6.63
CA ALA A 13 -24.78 -2.43 -6.69
C ALA A 13 -24.24 -2.28 -8.13
N PRO A 14 -24.73 -3.02 -9.15
CA PRO A 14 -24.30 -2.81 -10.53
C PRO A 14 -24.58 -1.40 -11.07
N LYS A 15 -25.77 -0.85 -10.76
CA LYS A 15 -26.12 0.52 -11.15
C LYS A 15 -25.26 1.56 -10.41
N ALA A 16 -25.01 1.34 -9.12
CA ALA A 16 -24.11 2.20 -8.35
C ALA A 16 -22.69 2.19 -8.91
N ASP A 17 -22.15 1.01 -9.23
CA ASP A 17 -20.82 0.85 -9.80
C ASP A 17 -20.70 1.50 -11.18
N ASN A 18 -21.74 1.38 -12.02
CA ASN A 18 -21.79 2.06 -13.32
C ASN A 18 -21.74 3.59 -13.17
N LEU A 19 -22.55 4.15 -12.26
CA LEU A 19 -22.54 5.59 -11.98
C LEU A 19 -21.19 6.05 -11.41
N ILE A 20 -20.59 5.27 -10.51
CA ILE A 20 -19.26 5.53 -9.95
C ILE A 20 -18.20 5.54 -11.05
N TYR A 21 -18.22 4.54 -11.94
CA TYR A 21 -17.28 4.42 -13.06
C TYR A 21 -17.38 5.61 -14.02
N GLN A 22 -18.60 6.05 -14.35
CA GLN A 22 -18.80 7.24 -15.18
C GLN A 22 -18.31 8.51 -14.47
N ALA A 23 -18.61 8.64 -13.18
CA ALA A 23 -18.27 9.81 -12.39
C ALA A 23 -16.75 9.93 -12.15
N GLU A 24 -16.04 8.82 -11.96
CA GLU A 24 -14.57 8.78 -11.78
C GLU A 24 -13.82 9.41 -12.97
N LYS A 25 -14.35 9.27 -14.19
CA LYS A 25 -13.74 9.84 -15.40
C LYS A 25 -13.96 11.34 -15.56
N LEU A 26 -15.00 11.89 -14.93
CA LEU A 26 -15.43 13.28 -15.08
C LEU A 26 -15.95 13.80 -13.72
N TYR A 27 -15.14 13.76 -12.68
CA TYR A 27 -15.59 13.99 -11.29
C TYR A 27 -16.02 15.44 -11.00
N GLU A 28 -15.59 16.41 -11.81
CA GLU A 28 -15.93 17.81 -11.61
C GLU A 28 -17.44 18.08 -11.82
N ILE A 29 -18.01 18.85 -10.91
CA ILE A 29 -19.42 19.22 -10.94
C ILE A 29 -19.57 20.59 -11.60
N SER A 30 -20.21 20.61 -12.76
CA SER A 30 -20.53 21.82 -13.51
C SER A 30 -22.03 22.12 -13.59
N ASP A 31 -22.90 21.15 -13.32
CA ASP A 31 -24.36 21.33 -13.36
C ASP A 31 -24.95 21.73 -11.99
N GLY A 32 -25.98 22.60 -12.02
CA GLY A 32 -26.58 23.15 -10.80
C GLY A 32 -27.35 22.13 -9.96
N ARG A 33 -27.90 21.07 -10.57
CA ARG A 33 -28.71 20.06 -9.87
C ARG A 33 -27.83 19.16 -9.01
N THR A 34 -26.75 18.63 -9.58
CA THR A 34 -25.74 17.85 -8.87
C THR A 34 -25.09 18.70 -7.78
N LYS A 35 -24.72 19.95 -8.09
CA LYS A 35 -24.12 20.88 -7.11
C LYS A 35 -25.02 21.08 -5.89
N ALA A 36 -26.32 21.27 -6.09
CA ALA A 36 -27.28 21.42 -5.00
C ALA A 36 -27.36 20.16 -4.11
N LEU A 37 -27.42 18.97 -4.72
CA LEU A 37 -27.46 17.69 -3.99
C LEU A 37 -26.19 17.45 -3.18
N VAL A 38 -25.02 17.77 -3.75
CA VAL A 38 -23.73 17.60 -3.06
C VAL A 38 -23.56 18.63 -1.94
N ASN A 39 -23.94 19.89 -2.14
CA ASN A 39 -23.96 20.86 -1.05
C ASN A 39 -24.87 20.40 0.10
N GLU A 40 -26.03 19.81 -0.21
CA GLU A 40 -26.89 19.24 0.81
C GLU A 40 -26.22 18.04 1.52
N LEU A 41 -25.55 17.15 0.78
CA LEU A 41 -24.79 16.03 1.34
C LEU A 41 -23.76 16.51 2.37
N PHE A 42 -22.91 17.49 2.04
CA PHE A 42 -21.91 18.04 2.96
C PHE A 42 -22.55 18.65 4.20
N ARG A 43 -23.65 19.40 4.04
CA ARG A 43 -24.42 19.95 5.17
C ARG A 43 -24.95 18.86 6.10
N LYS A 44 -25.40 17.70 5.58
CA LYS A 44 -25.82 16.57 6.41
C LYS A 44 -24.64 15.94 7.15
N LEU A 45 -23.51 15.78 6.48
CA LEU A 45 -22.29 15.20 7.04
C LEU A 45 -21.71 16.03 8.20
N GLN A 46 -22.00 17.33 8.30
CA GLN A 46 -21.62 18.13 9.48
C GLN A 46 -22.17 17.62 10.81
N SER A 47 -23.22 16.78 10.78
CA SER A 47 -23.72 16.08 11.98
C SER A 47 -22.86 14.91 12.45
N ILE A 48 -21.83 14.54 11.67
CA ILE A 48 -20.84 13.51 11.97
C ILE A 48 -19.51 14.19 12.29
N ALA A 49 -18.83 13.69 13.31
CA ALA A 49 -17.51 14.18 13.71
C ALA A 49 -16.48 13.91 12.60
N ALA A 50 -15.56 14.85 12.40
CA ALA A 50 -14.45 14.66 11.46
C ALA A 50 -13.45 13.62 11.98
N CYS A 51 -12.82 12.89 11.06
CA CYS A 51 -11.75 11.95 11.30
C CYS A 51 -10.50 12.40 10.51
N GLY A 52 -9.56 13.05 11.19
CA GLY A 52 -8.32 13.55 10.59
C GLY A 52 -8.38 15.01 10.15
N GLU A 53 -7.50 15.36 9.20
CA GLU A 53 -7.37 16.72 8.66
C GLU A 53 -8.45 17.02 7.60
N ASP A 54 -8.52 18.28 7.14
CA ASP A 54 -9.37 18.72 6.03
C ASP A 54 -10.86 18.36 6.17
N GLU A 55 -11.38 18.43 7.38
CA GLU A 55 -12.76 18.05 7.71
C GLU A 55 -13.17 16.65 7.21
N GLN A 56 -12.20 15.74 7.11
CA GLN A 56 -12.43 14.44 6.51
C GLN A 56 -13.49 13.65 7.29
N ARG A 57 -14.41 12.99 6.57
CA ARG A 57 -15.42 12.10 7.17
C ARG A 57 -15.53 10.82 6.37
N LYS A 58 -15.61 9.67 7.07
CA LYS A 58 -15.67 8.34 6.46
C LYS A 58 -16.89 7.57 6.95
N LEU A 59 -17.59 6.90 6.04
CA LEU A 59 -18.81 6.14 6.29
C LEU A 59 -18.85 4.92 5.38
N TRP A 60 -19.24 3.78 5.92
CA TRP A 60 -19.67 2.63 5.13
C TRP A 60 -21.12 2.78 4.68
N LEU A 61 -21.36 2.61 3.38
CA LEU A 61 -22.66 2.55 2.73
C LEU A 61 -22.87 1.16 2.11
N THR A 62 -24.12 0.79 1.85
CA THR A 62 -24.47 -0.50 1.23
C THR A 62 -25.44 -0.32 0.08
N ALA A 63 -25.34 -1.17 -0.94
CA ALA A 63 -26.34 -1.34 -1.98
C ALA A 63 -26.70 -2.83 -2.12
N PRO A 64 -27.97 -3.19 -2.39
CA PRO A 64 -28.33 -4.57 -2.68
C PRO A 64 -27.67 -5.04 -3.98
N ARG A 65 -27.38 -6.35 -4.10
CA ARG A 65 -26.85 -6.97 -5.33
C ARG A 65 -27.64 -6.61 -6.59
N GLY A 66 -28.96 -6.41 -6.47
CA GLY A 66 -29.86 -6.23 -7.59
C GLY A 66 -30.28 -7.55 -8.21
N SER A 67 -31.05 -7.49 -9.30
CA SER A 67 -31.30 -8.64 -10.17
C SER A 67 -30.29 -8.73 -11.30
N ILE A 68 -30.25 -9.87 -11.98
CA ILE A 68 -29.35 -10.06 -13.12
C ILE A 68 -29.67 -9.12 -14.30
N GLU A 69 -30.93 -8.70 -14.44
CA GLU A 69 -31.33 -7.69 -15.44
C GLU A 69 -30.83 -6.29 -15.09
N GLU A 70 -30.51 -6.03 -13.81
CA GLU A 70 -29.86 -4.79 -13.39
C GLU A 70 -28.34 -4.86 -13.52
N PHE A 71 -27.78 -6.05 -13.65
CA PHE A 71 -26.35 -6.27 -13.88
C PHE A 71 -25.97 -5.97 -15.34
N GLY A 72 -26.71 -6.50 -16.30
CA GLY A 72 -26.46 -6.26 -17.73
C GLY A 72 -27.49 -6.92 -18.65
N ASP A 73 -27.35 -6.65 -19.95
CA ASP A 73 -28.13 -7.34 -20.99
C ASP A 73 -27.33 -8.53 -21.52
N TYR A 74 -27.85 -9.74 -21.30
CA TYR A 74 -27.24 -10.98 -21.77
C TYR A 74 -26.91 -10.97 -23.26
N LYS A 75 -27.76 -10.38 -24.12
CA LYS A 75 -27.51 -10.36 -25.56
C LYS A 75 -26.28 -9.53 -25.91
N VAL A 76 -26.08 -8.41 -25.20
CA VAL A 76 -24.90 -7.56 -25.40
C VAL A 76 -23.64 -8.32 -24.99
N TYR A 77 -23.65 -8.96 -23.83
CA TYR A 77 -22.50 -9.76 -23.36
C TYR A 77 -22.18 -10.93 -24.30
N LEU A 78 -23.21 -11.57 -24.87
CA LEU A 78 -23.04 -12.64 -25.85
C LEU A 78 -22.49 -12.11 -27.19
N GLU A 79 -23.00 -10.97 -27.67
CA GLU A 79 -22.54 -10.33 -28.92
C GLU A 79 -21.10 -9.82 -28.81
N ASP A 80 -20.73 -9.29 -27.64
CA ASP A 80 -19.37 -8.82 -27.34
C ASP A 80 -18.38 -9.96 -27.04
N GLY A 81 -18.87 -11.20 -26.87
CA GLY A 81 -18.06 -12.37 -26.58
C GLY A 81 -17.54 -12.43 -25.14
N GLU A 82 -18.13 -11.67 -24.23
CA GLU A 82 -17.82 -11.68 -22.79
C GLU A 82 -18.33 -12.95 -22.09
N VAL A 83 -19.34 -13.60 -22.68
CA VAL A 83 -19.91 -14.88 -22.23
C VAL A 83 -20.37 -15.72 -23.42
N GLU A 84 -20.35 -17.04 -23.30
CA GLU A 84 -20.80 -17.98 -24.33
C GLU A 84 -22.24 -18.49 -24.07
N SER A 85 -22.75 -18.37 -22.85
CA SER A 85 -24.03 -18.93 -22.43
C SER A 85 -24.76 -18.10 -21.37
N ARG A 86 -26.05 -18.40 -21.15
CA ARG A 86 -26.83 -17.73 -20.11
C ARG A 86 -26.33 -18.13 -18.71
N GLU A 87 -25.91 -19.37 -18.57
CA GLU A 87 -25.33 -19.92 -17.36
C GLU A 87 -24.03 -19.18 -16.99
N GLU A 88 -23.14 -18.97 -17.96
CA GLU A 88 -21.90 -18.19 -17.75
C GLU A 88 -22.19 -16.71 -17.39
N PHE A 89 -23.24 -16.12 -17.97
CA PHE A 89 -23.69 -14.78 -17.57
C PHE A 89 -24.19 -14.71 -16.11
N GLU A 90 -24.88 -15.76 -15.65
CA GLU A 90 -25.31 -15.89 -14.26
C GLU A 90 -24.12 -16.09 -13.32
N GLU A 91 -23.12 -16.89 -13.72
CA GLU A 91 -21.88 -17.09 -12.98
C GLU A 91 -21.06 -15.80 -12.88
N LEU A 92 -20.91 -15.06 -13.98
CA LEU A 92 -20.22 -13.76 -14.00
C LEU A 92 -20.87 -12.77 -13.02
N TRP A 93 -22.20 -12.64 -13.07
CA TRP A 93 -22.96 -11.78 -12.15
C TRP A 93 -22.72 -12.15 -10.68
N LEU A 94 -22.77 -13.43 -10.34
CA LEU A 94 -22.53 -13.91 -8.98
C LEU A 94 -21.07 -13.81 -8.57
N SER A 95 -20.14 -13.83 -9.52
CA SER A 95 -18.71 -13.63 -9.25
C SER A 95 -18.40 -12.16 -8.90
N GLU A 96 -19.02 -11.19 -9.60
CA GLU A 96 -18.80 -9.76 -9.35
C GLU A 96 -19.58 -9.24 -8.13
N TYR A 97 -20.73 -9.85 -7.86
CA TYR A 97 -21.61 -9.51 -6.74
C TYR A 97 -21.98 -10.77 -5.93
N PRO A 98 -21.01 -11.39 -5.23
CA PRO A 98 -21.22 -12.65 -4.53
C PRO A 98 -22.18 -12.51 -3.34
N ASP A 99 -22.12 -11.36 -2.67
CA ASP A 99 -22.92 -11.09 -1.48
C ASP A 99 -24.29 -10.47 -1.82
N PRO A 100 -25.32 -10.69 -0.99
CA PRO A 100 -26.62 -10.01 -1.14
C PRO A 100 -26.55 -8.48 -1.10
N GLN A 101 -25.48 -7.93 -0.51
CA GLN A 101 -25.22 -6.49 -0.43
C GLN A 101 -23.73 -6.20 -0.70
N LYS A 102 -23.45 -5.13 -1.46
CA LYS A 102 -22.11 -4.61 -1.68
C LYS A 102 -21.82 -3.43 -0.78
N TRP A 103 -20.59 -3.37 -0.25
CA TRP A 103 -20.14 -2.36 0.71
C TRP A 103 -19.25 -1.31 0.04
N TYR A 104 -19.51 -0.05 0.35
CA TYR A 104 -18.83 1.12 -0.21
C TYR A 104 -18.29 2.00 0.91
N LEU A 105 -17.00 2.36 0.84
CA LEU A 105 -16.44 3.35 1.76
C LEU A 105 -16.61 4.74 1.17
N LEU A 106 -17.59 5.50 1.65
CA LEU A 106 -17.68 6.93 1.39
C LEU A 106 -16.59 7.65 2.20
N SER A 107 -15.79 8.46 1.52
CA SER A 107 -14.88 9.42 2.15
C SER A 107 -15.15 10.81 1.58
N THR A 108 -15.24 11.82 2.43
CA THR A 108 -15.40 13.22 2.02
C THR A 108 -14.34 14.07 2.68
N MET A 109 -13.93 15.15 2.03
CA MET A 109 -12.99 16.14 2.58
C MET A 109 -13.27 17.52 1.99
N VAL A 110 -12.89 18.55 2.74
CA VAL A 110 -12.95 19.95 2.33
C VAL A 110 -11.55 20.55 2.43
N TYR A 111 -10.95 20.89 1.30
CA TYR A 111 -9.61 21.47 1.23
C TYR A 111 -9.61 22.72 0.35
N LYS A 112 -9.21 23.87 0.90
CA LYS A 112 -9.18 25.17 0.19
C LYS A 112 -10.48 25.45 -0.58
N ASP A 113 -11.63 25.27 0.08
CA ASP A 113 -12.98 25.40 -0.47
C ASP A 113 -13.41 24.32 -1.49
N ASN A 114 -12.53 23.38 -1.83
CA ASN A 114 -12.87 22.24 -2.69
C ASN A 114 -13.59 21.17 -1.87
N CYS A 115 -14.80 20.80 -2.28
CA CYS A 115 -15.56 19.72 -1.66
C CYS A 115 -15.38 18.45 -2.50
N SER A 116 -14.65 17.47 -1.98
CA SER A 116 -14.32 16.23 -2.68
C SER A 116 -15.04 15.04 -2.07
N VAL A 117 -15.62 14.18 -2.91
CA VAL A 117 -16.31 12.95 -2.53
C VAL A 117 -15.63 11.78 -3.20
N PHE A 118 -15.25 10.79 -2.39
CA PHE A 118 -14.63 9.55 -2.81
C PHE A 118 -15.51 8.36 -2.43
N ILE A 119 -15.57 7.36 -3.31
CA ILE A 119 -16.18 6.07 -3.03
C ILE A 119 -15.14 4.97 -3.22
N SER A 120 -14.85 4.24 -2.15
CA SER A 120 -13.85 3.16 -2.15
C SER A 120 -12.48 3.60 -2.71
N GLY A 121 -12.09 4.85 -2.45
CA GLY A 121 -10.83 5.45 -2.89
C GLY A 121 -10.89 6.21 -4.22
N LYS A 122 -11.98 6.10 -4.98
CA LYS A 122 -12.15 6.76 -6.28
C LYS A 122 -12.77 8.13 -6.11
N LEU A 123 -12.15 9.19 -6.65
CA LEU A 123 -12.74 10.53 -6.68
C LEU A 123 -13.91 10.52 -7.67
N VAL A 124 -15.12 10.77 -7.19
CA VAL A 124 -16.34 10.67 -8.03
C VAL A 124 -17.07 12.00 -8.20
N LEU A 125 -16.99 12.90 -7.23
CA LEU A 125 -17.66 14.19 -7.27
C LEU A 125 -16.77 15.25 -6.62
N GLN A 126 -16.57 16.37 -7.31
CA GLN A 126 -15.82 17.50 -6.78
C GLN A 126 -16.49 18.83 -7.14
N ILE A 127 -16.68 19.68 -6.14
CA ILE A 127 -17.04 21.08 -6.34
C ILE A 127 -15.74 21.89 -6.26
N LEU A 128 -15.41 22.57 -7.36
CA LEU A 128 -14.29 23.50 -7.45
C LEU A 128 -14.73 24.95 -7.12
N PRO A 129 -13.80 25.82 -6.70
CA PRO A 129 -14.03 27.25 -6.54
C PRO A 129 -14.37 27.89 -7.88
N GLU A 130 -15.17 28.96 -7.88
CA GLU A 130 -15.61 29.63 -9.11
C GLU A 130 -14.44 30.13 -9.98
N SER A 131 -13.31 30.46 -9.36
CA SER A 131 -12.09 30.89 -10.04
C SER A 131 -11.39 29.79 -10.84
N GLU A 132 -11.67 28.52 -10.55
CA GLU A 132 -11.02 27.36 -11.18
C GLU A 132 -11.94 26.61 -12.15
N LEU A 133 -13.19 27.05 -12.28
CA LEU A 133 -14.15 26.46 -13.23
C LEU A 133 -13.72 26.73 -14.67
N GLN A 134 -13.12 25.73 -15.31
CA GLN A 134 -13.03 25.70 -16.77
C GLN A 134 -14.42 25.42 -17.36
N ARG A 135 -14.71 25.98 -18.54
CA ARG A 135 -15.97 25.71 -19.25
C ARG A 135 -16.01 24.26 -19.73
N GLN A 136 -16.46 23.36 -18.87
CA GLN A 136 -16.77 21.98 -19.22
C GLN A 136 -18.24 21.84 -19.62
N TYR A 137 -18.52 20.85 -20.46
CA TYR A 137 -19.89 20.48 -20.77
C TYR A 137 -20.58 19.94 -19.51
N PRO A 138 -21.79 20.42 -19.16
CA PRO A 138 -22.53 19.90 -18.03
C PRO A 138 -22.81 18.40 -18.20
N CYS A 139 -22.34 17.61 -17.25
CA CYS A 139 -22.62 16.17 -17.19
C CYS A 139 -23.41 15.90 -15.91
N ASP A 140 -24.69 15.56 -16.07
CA ASP A 140 -25.63 15.30 -14.97
C ASP A 140 -25.21 14.04 -14.19
N LYS A 141 -24.91 14.22 -12.90
CA LYS A 141 -24.61 13.13 -11.95
C LYS A 141 -25.57 13.14 -10.77
N SER A 142 -26.73 13.76 -10.96
CA SER A 142 -27.73 13.93 -9.91
C SER A 142 -28.29 12.60 -9.41
N GLU A 143 -28.24 11.54 -10.21
CA GLU A 143 -28.62 10.20 -9.78
C GLU A 143 -27.65 9.65 -8.71
N LEU A 144 -26.33 9.73 -8.96
CA LEU A 144 -25.29 9.33 -8.00
C LEU A 144 -25.34 10.20 -6.75
N ALA A 145 -25.38 11.53 -6.92
CA ALA A 145 -25.45 12.46 -5.79
C ALA A 145 -26.73 12.26 -4.96
N GLY A 146 -27.85 11.99 -5.63
CA GLY A 146 -29.13 11.69 -4.99
C GLY A 146 -29.11 10.37 -4.22
N TRP A 147 -28.49 9.33 -4.76
CA TRP A 147 -28.29 8.06 -4.04
C TRP A 147 -27.42 8.25 -2.79
N LEU A 148 -26.27 8.92 -2.92
CA LEU A 148 -25.38 9.23 -1.79
C LEU A 148 -26.10 10.00 -0.69
N LEU A 149 -26.84 11.05 -1.05
CA LEU A 149 -27.59 11.86 -0.09
C LEU A 149 -28.63 11.02 0.67
N ARG A 150 -29.36 10.14 -0.02
CA ARG A 150 -30.31 9.22 0.63
C ARG A 150 -29.59 8.25 1.59
N ALA A 151 -28.56 7.57 1.10
CA ALA A 151 -27.79 6.60 1.89
C ALA A 151 -27.16 7.22 3.13
N VAL A 152 -26.64 8.46 3.02
CA VAL A 152 -26.10 9.20 4.16
C VAL A 152 -27.19 9.62 5.15
N ASN A 153 -28.36 10.08 4.68
CA ASN A 153 -29.47 10.39 5.59
C ASN A 153 -29.92 9.15 6.38
N ASP A 154 -30.04 7.99 5.72
CA ASP A 154 -30.40 6.72 6.37
C ASP A 154 -29.33 6.29 7.37
N THR A 155 -28.06 6.46 7.01
CA THR A 155 -26.91 6.18 7.88
C THR A 155 -26.90 7.08 9.11
N ILE A 156 -27.11 8.39 8.96
CA ILE A 156 -27.22 9.34 10.08
C ILE A 156 -28.40 8.99 10.99
N ALA A 157 -29.55 8.61 10.42
CA ALA A 157 -30.69 8.15 11.20
C ALA A 157 -30.37 6.89 12.00
N SER A 158 -29.63 5.94 11.41
CA SER A 158 -29.16 4.73 12.08
C SER A 158 -28.13 5.02 13.18
N LEU A 159 -27.20 5.96 12.94
CA LEU A 159 -26.23 6.46 13.92
C LEU A 159 -26.92 7.06 15.14
N LYS A 160 -27.92 7.92 14.94
CA LYS A 160 -28.71 8.53 16.02
C LYS A 160 -29.46 7.51 16.89
N ARG A 161 -29.81 6.35 16.32
CA ARG A 161 -30.42 5.23 17.06
C ARG A 161 -29.39 4.31 17.73
N GLY A 162 -28.09 4.56 17.54
CA GLY A 162 -27.01 3.72 18.06
C GLY A 162 -26.78 2.41 17.29
N ALA A 163 -27.52 2.15 16.20
CA ALA A 163 -27.50 0.86 15.51
C ALA A 163 -26.38 0.75 14.45
N TYR A 164 -25.94 1.86 13.87
CA TYR A 164 -25.03 1.85 12.72
C TYR A 164 -23.68 1.19 13.01
N ASN A 165 -22.96 1.64 14.04
CA ASN A 165 -21.61 1.14 14.33
C ASN A 165 -21.62 -0.35 14.69
N GLU A 166 -22.70 -0.82 15.33
CA GLU A 166 -22.89 -2.25 15.61
C GLU A 166 -23.15 -3.04 14.32
N TYR A 167 -24.03 -2.54 13.46
CA TYR A 167 -24.30 -3.14 12.16
C TYR A 167 -23.02 -3.28 11.33
N VAL A 168 -22.22 -2.22 11.20
CA VAL A 168 -20.95 -2.26 10.47
C VAL A 168 -19.99 -3.27 11.09
N ARG A 169 -19.79 -3.24 12.42
CA ARG A 169 -18.88 -4.17 13.10
C ARG A 169 -19.24 -5.63 12.86
N ASN A 170 -20.53 -5.94 12.82
CA ASN A 170 -21.02 -7.31 12.70
C ASN A 170 -21.10 -7.80 11.25
N ASN A 171 -21.25 -6.90 10.27
CA ASN A 171 -21.56 -7.26 8.89
C ASN A 171 -20.52 -6.82 7.85
N LEU A 172 -19.55 -5.97 8.20
CA LEU A 172 -18.51 -5.54 7.25
C LEU A 172 -17.63 -6.73 6.84
N PRO A 173 -17.48 -7.05 5.53
CA PRO A 173 -16.67 -8.16 5.07
C PRO A 173 -15.20 -8.04 5.48
N TYR A 174 -14.53 -9.16 5.75
CA TYR A 174 -13.12 -9.17 6.13
C TYR A 174 -12.19 -8.58 5.07
N ARG A 175 -12.53 -8.69 3.77
CA ARG A 175 -11.83 -8.05 2.65
C ARG A 175 -11.81 -6.51 2.71
N LYS A 176 -12.68 -5.91 3.53
CA LYS A 176 -12.76 -4.47 3.77
C LYS A 176 -12.11 -4.04 5.10
N ARG A 177 -11.59 -4.99 5.87
CA ARG A 177 -11.01 -4.76 7.21
C ARG A 177 -9.49 -4.69 7.13
N ILE A 178 -8.92 -4.09 8.18
CA ILE A 178 -7.49 -4.11 8.44
C ILE A 178 -7.22 -5.21 9.47
N GLY A 179 -6.22 -6.03 9.21
CA GLY A 179 -5.83 -7.13 10.07
C GLY A 179 -4.35 -7.40 9.95
N LYS A 180 -3.85 -8.38 10.70
CA LYS A 180 -2.48 -8.88 10.57
C LYS A 180 -2.44 -10.37 10.84
N ILE A 181 -1.52 -11.07 10.21
CA ILE A 181 -1.31 -12.50 10.44
C ILE A 181 0.17 -12.75 10.75
N LEU A 182 0.45 -13.56 11.77
CA LEU A 182 1.82 -14.00 12.05
C LEU A 182 2.33 -14.82 10.85
N ARG A 183 3.53 -14.51 10.34
CA ARG A 183 4.06 -15.16 9.13
C ARG A 183 4.15 -16.68 9.27
N GLU A 184 4.48 -17.21 10.45
CA GLU A 184 4.45 -18.66 10.71
C GLU A 184 3.04 -19.26 10.53
N ASN A 185 1.99 -18.55 10.98
CA ASN A 185 0.62 -19.01 10.77
C ASN A 185 0.24 -18.95 9.29
N TYR A 186 0.68 -17.92 8.57
CA TYR A 186 0.50 -17.80 7.12
C TYR A 186 1.21 -18.95 6.38
N TRP A 187 2.48 -19.21 6.69
CA TRP A 187 3.26 -20.31 6.12
C TRP A 187 2.73 -21.70 6.44
N ARG A 188 1.99 -21.89 7.54
CA ARG A 188 1.28 -23.15 7.79
C ARG A 188 0.11 -23.35 6.83
N ILE A 189 -0.52 -22.27 6.37
CA ILE A 189 -1.58 -22.30 5.37
C ILE A 189 -0.98 -22.45 3.98
N PHE A 190 0.08 -21.69 3.69
CA PHE A 190 0.80 -21.67 2.41
C PHE A 190 2.26 -22.10 2.58
N PRO A 191 2.55 -23.41 2.69
CA PRO A 191 3.91 -23.92 2.91
C PRO A 191 4.87 -23.66 1.74
N ASP A 192 4.34 -23.55 0.52
CA ASP A 192 5.15 -23.27 -0.67
C ASP A 192 5.72 -21.86 -0.64
N GLU A 193 5.00 -20.88 -0.07
CA GLU A 193 5.49 -19.51 0.14
C GLU A 193 6.71 -19.48 1.08
N LYS A 194 6.70 -20.32 2.13
CA LYS A 194 7.87 -20.48 3.01
C LYS A 194 9.06 -21.06 2.25
N THR A 195 8.79 -22.10 1.49
CA THR A 195 9.81 -22.81 0.71
C THR A 195 10.44 -21.88 -0.33
N ALA A 196 9.62 -21.12 -1.06
CA ALA A 196 10.06 -20.15 -2.04
C ALA A 196 10.85 -19.00 -1.40
N TYR A 197 10.40 -18.47 -0.25
CA TYR A 197 11.08 -17.40 0.45
C TYR A 197 12.47 -17.80 0.96
N LEU A 198 12.59 -18.99 1.56
CA LEU A 198 13.85 -19.46 2.17
C LEU A 198 14.76 -20.25 1.20
N LYS A 199 14.40 -20.36 -0.08
CA LYS A 199 15.10 -21.24 -1.04
C LYS A 199 16.60 -20.95 -1.19
N ASP A 200 16.98 -19.68 -1.07
CA ASP A 200 18.35 -19.19 -1.37
C ASP A 200 19.19 -18.91 -0.12
N ILE A 201 18.72 -19.29 1.08
CA ILE A 201 19.41 -19.10 2.35
C ILE A 201 19.41 -20.38 3.20
N LYS A 202 20.57 -20.71 3.75
CA LYS A 202 20.77 -21.91 4.55
C LYS A 202 20.49 -21.65 6.03
N PRO A 203 20.09 -22.67 6.82
CA PRO A 203 19.87 -22.51 8.26
C PRO A 203 21.08 -21.99 9.04
N ASN A 204 22.31 -22.31 8.62
CA ASN A 204 23.52 -21.78 9.27
C ASN A 204 23.70 -20.29 9.02
N GLU A 205 23.42 -19.81 7.80
CA GLU A 205 23.44 -18.39 7.44
C GLU A 205 22.40 -17.61 8.27
N ILE A 206 21.19 -18.17 8.45
CA ILE A 206 20.15 -17.57 9.31
C ILE A 206 20.65 -17.46 10.76
N ASN A 207 21.24 -18.52 11.31
CA ASN A 207 21.76 -18.50 12.68
C ASN A 207 22.91 -17.50 12.87
N GLN A 208 23.83 -17.46 11.91
CA GLN A 208 24.92 -16.49 11.90
C GLN A 208 24.38 -15.06 11.84
N PHE A 209 23.40 -14.82 10.97
CA PHE A 209 22.74 -13.53 10.84
C PHE A 209 22.12 -13.09 12.17
N ILE A 210 21.32 -13.95 12.80
CA ILE A 210 20.70 -13.64 14.10
C ILE A 210 21.75 -13.33 15.17
N SER A 211 22.86 -14.07 15.20
CA SER A 211 23.95 -13.80 16.13
C SER A 211 24.53 -12.40 15.94
N LEU A 212 24.82 -12.02 14.69
CA LEU A 212 25.36 -10.70 14.36
C LEU A 212 24.37 -9.58 14.68
N ILE A 213 23.07 -9.77 14.42
CA ILE A 213 22.06 -8.75 14.71
C ILE A 213 21.88 -8.53 16.21
N ASN A 214 22.02 -9.57 17.04
CA ASN A 214 22.01 -9.40 18.50
C ASN A 214 23.19 -8.58 19.02
N GLU A 215 24.30 -8.54 18.30
CA GLU A 215 25.50 -7.76 18.62
C GLU A 215 25.53 -6.39 17.92
N GLN A 216 24.66 -6.17 16.93
CA GLN A 216 24.60 -4.93 16.18
C GLN A 216 24.19 -3.76 17.11
N PRO A 217 24.98 -2.66 17.17
CA PRO A 217 24.59 -1.47 17.92
C PRO A 217 23.28 -0.84 17.39
N SER A 218 22.63 0.02 18.16
CA SER A 218 21.31 0.57 17.81
C SER A 218 21.28 1.67 16.73
N ASP A 219 22.43 2.18 16.31
CA ASP A 219 22.52 3.35 15.42
C ASP A 219 23.57 3.15 14.31
N LYS A 220 24.81 2.87 14.70
CA LYS A 220 25.93 2.73 13.78
C LYS A 220 27.00 1.79 14.32
N PRO A 221 27.89 1.26 13.47
CA PRO A 221 28.94 0.33 13.89
C PRO A 221 29.86 0.99 14.93
N LEU A 222 30.56 0.19 15.74
CA LEU A 222 31.53 0.74 16.70
C LEU A 222 32.87 1.10 16.04
N THR A 223 33.25 0.36 15.00
CA THR A 223 34.50 0.53 14.26
C THR A 223 34.32 1.42 13.03
N ARG A 224 35.42 1.95 12.50
CA ARG A 224 35.47 2.78 11.30
C ARG A 224 36.64 2.38 10.42
N LEU A 225 36.48 2.60 9.12
CA LEU A 225 37.59 2.65 8.19
C LEU A 225 38.25 4.02 8.29
N SER A 226 39.58 4.06 8.27
CA SER A 226 40.33 5.33 8.24
C SER A 226 40.16 6.06 6.92
N GLU A 227 39.97 5.33 5.83
CA GLU A 227 39.86 5.85 4.48
C GLU A 227 38.75 5.12 3.72
N MET A 228 38.18 5.80 2.72
CA MET A 228 37.25 5.22 1.75
C MET A 228 37.68 5.64 0.36
N THR A 229 37.63 4.69 -0.58
CA THR A 229 37.93 4.92 -2.00
C THR A 229 36.81 4.34 -2.86
N ALA A 230 36.72 4.77 -4.12
CA ALA A 230 35.73 4.20 -5.04
C ALA A 230 35.99 2.70 -5.28
N ASP A 231 37.25 2.27 -5.38
CA ASP A 231 37.59 0.84 -5.52
C ASP A 231 37.18 0.03 -4.30
N LEU A 232 37.36 0.57 -3.08
CA LEU A 232 36.90 -0.11 -1.87
C LEU A 232 35.38 -0.26 -1.87
N PHE A 233 34.65 0.79 -2.25
CA PHE A 233 33.20 0.75 -2.37
C PHE A 233 32.75 -0.29 -3.42
N PHE A 234 33.31 -0.27 -4.63
CA PHE A 234 32.99 -1.24 -5.68
C PHE A 234 33.33 -2.67 -5.25
N ASN A 235 34.43 -2.87 -4.51
CA ASN A 235 34.76 -4.17 -3.94
C ASN A 235 33.73 -4.64 -2.91
N CYS A 236 33.19 -3.74 -2.08
CA CYS A 236 32.08 -4.08 -1.19
C CYS A 236 30.83 -4.51 -1.99
N CYS A 237 30.52 -3.81 -3.08
CA CYS A 237 29.42 -4.19 -3.96
C CYS A 237 29.62 -5.60 -4.55
N ARG A 238 30.83 -5.87 -5.06
CA ARG A 238 31.21 -7.18 -5.60
C ARG A 238 31.00 -8.30 -4.59
N LEU A 239 31.43 -8.13 -3.34
CA LEU A 239 31.24 -9.16 -2.30
C LEU A 239 29.77 -9.55 -2.17
N GLY A 240 28.86 -8.57 -2.13
CA GLY A 240 27.43 -8.82 -2.07
C GLY A 240 26.86 -9.49 -3.31
N TYR A 241 27.31 -9.09 -4.50
CA TYR A 241 26.91 -9.72 -5.77
C TYR A 241 27.37 -11.18 -5.85
N GLU A 242 28.61 -11.48 -5.45
CA GLU A 242 29.18 -12.82 -5.38
C GLU A 242 28.40 -13.71 -4.41
N ALA A 243 28.11 -13.21 -3.19
CA ALA A 243 27.32 -13.94 -2.19
C ALA A 243 25.92 -14.31 -2.70
N ASN A 244 25.36 -13.49 -3.59
CA ASN A 244 24.04 -13.67 -4.17
C ASN A 244 24.04 -14.34 -5.55
N GLY A 245 25.19 -14.75 -6.08
CA GLY A 245 25.29 -15.46 -7.35
C GLY A 245 24.88 -14.62 -8.56
N TYR A 246 25.12 -13.31 -8.51
CA TYR A 246 24.83 -12.40 -9.62
C TYR A 246 25.64 -12.76 -10.87
N GLU A 247 25.08 -12.47 -12.04
CA GLU A 247 25.76 -12.69 -13.31
C GLU A 247 27.00 -11.79 -13.44
N GLY A 248 28.06 -12.34 -14.02
CA GLY A 248 29.28 -11.61 -14.36
C GLY A 248 30.35 -11.60 -13.27
N THR A 249 30.09 -12.15 -12.08
CA THR A 249 31.02 -12.17 -10.94
C THR A 249 32.37 -12.83 -11.24
N GLU A 250 32.42 -13.80 -12.15
CA GLU A 250 33.66 -14.47 -12.57
C GLU A 250 34.47 -13.70 -13.63
N LYS A 251 33.88 -12.69 -14.27
CA LYS A 251 34.43 -12.07 -15.50
C LYS A 251 34.64 -10.57 -15.40
N LEU A 252 33.75 -9.88 -14.69
CA LEU A 252 33.73 -8.43 -14.61
C LEU A 252 34.55 -7.96 -13.41
N THR A 253 35.20 -6.81 -13.57
CA THR A 253 35.82 -6.08 -12.46
C THR A 253 34.75 -5.58 -11.48
N SER A 254 35.15 -5.24 -10.26
CA SER A 254 34.24 -4.72 -9.24
C SER A 254 33.44 -3.49 -9.71
N LYS A 255 34.09 -2.59 -10.45
CA LYS A 255 33.46 -1.40 -11.03
C LYS A 255 32.45 -1.77 -12.13
N GLU A 256 32.79 -2.71 -13.01
CA GLU A 256 31.87 -3.19 -14.06
C GLU A 256 30.66 -3.93 -13.48
N LEU A 257 30.85 -4.71 -12.41
CA LEU A 257 29.74 -5.33 -11.67
C LEU A 257 28.80 -4.28 -11.09
N TYR A 258 29.35 -3.24 -10.44
CA TYR A 258 28.56 -2.13 -9.94
C TYR A 258 27.74 -1.48 -11.07
N TYR A 259 28.35 -1.13 -12.19
CA TYR A 259 27.62 -0.56 -13.34
C TYR A 259 26.53 -1.48 -13.90
N THR A 260 26.77 -2.78 -13.88
CA THR A 260 25.83 -3.77 -14.42
C THR A 260 24.56 -3.85 -13.58
N HIS A 261 24.71 -3.80 -12.25
CA HIS A 261 23.65 -4.18 -11.31
C HIS A 261 23.06 -3.01 -10.49
N ALA A 262 23.79 -1.91 -10.35
CA ALA A 262 23.35 -0.70 -9.64
C ALA A 262 22.44 0.18 -10.51
N ASP A 263 21.72 1.11 -9.87
CA ASP A 263 20.77 2.03 -10.50
C ASP A 263 21.35 2.79 -11.71
N GLY A 264 22.62 3.17 -11.63
CA GLY A 264 23.35 3.81 -12.73
C GLY A 264 23.34 5.34 -12.70
N ARG A 265 22.57 5.98 -11.82
CA ARG A 265 22.64 7.43 -11.55
C ARG A 265 23.66 7.72 -10.45
N ASP A 266 24.94 7.41 -10.70
CA ASP A 266 25.99 7.42 -9.67
C ASP A 266 26.71 8.77 -9.46
N GLU A 267 26.29 9.82 -10.18
CA GLU A 267 26.82 11.19 -10.07
C GLU A 267 28.33 11.29 -10.27
N GLY A 268 28.89 10.47 -11.16
CA GLY A 268 30.30 10.48 -11.49
C GLY A 268 31.19 9.77 -10.46
N LEU A 269 30.61 9.03 -9.51
CA LEU A 269 31.36 8.17 -8.57
C LEU A 269 32.31 7.23 -9.31
N SER A 270 31.83 6.65 -10.41
CA SER A 270 32.60 5.77 -11.27
C SER A 270 33.65 6.47 -12.13
N GLU A 271 33.63 7.79 -12.25
CA GLU A 271 34.63 8.55 -13.01
C GLU A 271 35.85 8.94 -12.17
N LEU A 272 35.78 8.71 -10.85
CA LEU A 272 36.88 8.99 -9.93
C LEU A 272 38.10 8.10 -10.18
N ASP A 273 39.27 8.58 -9.76
CA ASP A 273 40.43 7.71 -9.53
C ASP A 273 40.09 6.73 -8.40
N GLY A 274 39.94 5.46 -8.77
CA GLY A 274 39.48 4.37 -7.91
C GLY A 274 40.28 4.21 -6.62
N SER A 275 41.57 4.55 -6.68
CA SER A 275 42.52 4.38 -5.56
C SER A 275 42.65 5.61 -4.67
N SER A 276 42.11 6.77 -5.08
CA SER A 276 42.32 8.04 -4.40
C SER A 276 41.27 8.29 -3.32
N ALA A 277 41.69 8.19 -2.05
CA ALA A 277 40.84 8.54 -0.90
C ALA A 277 40.48 10.04 -0.88
N GLU A 278 41.38 10.90 -1.36
CA GLU A 278 41.14 12.34 -1.46
C GLU A 278 40.06 12.66 -2.51
N ALA A 279 40.12 12.01 -3.67
CA ALA A 279 39.12 12.18 -4.73
C ALA A 279 37.74 11.73 -4.24
N PHE A 280 37.66 10.55 -3.59
CA PHE A 280 36.42 10.05 -3.02
C PHE A 280 35.86 10.98 -1.94
N SER A 281 36.69 11.43 -0.99
CA SER A 281 36.28 12.34 0.07
C SER A 281 35.78 13.67 -0.47
N THR A 282 36.46 14.23 -1.47
CA THR A 282 36.06 15.48 -2.12
C THR A 282 34.71 15.34 -2.83
N TRP A 283 34.53 14.25 -3.58
CA TRP A 283 33.26 13.94 -4.24
C TRP A 283 32.12 13.75 -3.23
N TYR A 284 32.35 12.97 -2.17
CA TYR A 284 31.34 12.66 -1.15
C TYR A 284 30.83 13.91 -0.40
N HIS A 285 31.73 14.85 -0.07
CA HIS A 285 31.37 16.07 0.66
C HIS A 285 30.93 17.23 -0.27
N SER A 286 30.97 17.03 -1.58
CA SER A 286 30.55 18.04 -2.56
C SER A 286 29.03 18.22 -2.54
N LYS A 287 28.59 19.49 -2.57
CA LYS A 287 27.16 19.83 -2.73
C LYS A 287 26.70 19.77 -4.18
N ALA A 288 27.59 19.49 -5.13
CA ALA A 288 27.26 19.46 -6.56
C ALA A 288 26.48 18.21 -6.98
N HIS A 289 26.53 17.14 -6.19
CA HIS A 289 25.96 15.82 -6.53
C HIS A 289 24.62 15.57 -5.82
N GLN A 290 23.64 16.45 -6.06
CA GLN A 290 22.31 16.36 -5.44
C GLN A 290 21.29 15.84 -6.46
N GLY A 291 20.89 14.57 -6.32
CA GLY A 291 19.79 13.98 -7.09
C GLY A 291 20.03 12.56 -7.61
N GLY A 292 21.26 12.08 -7.60
CA GLY A 292 21.56 10.70 -7.98
C GLY A 292 21.36 9.66 -6.88
N HIS A 293 21.60 8.42 -7.26
CA HIS A 293 21.38 7.21 -6.46
C HIS A 293 22.63 6.31 -6.44
N PRO A 294 23.85 6.84 -6.16
CA PRO A 294 25.09 6.06 -6.20
C PRO A 294 25.09 4.86 -5.25
N TRP A 295 24.26 4.91 -4.22
CA TRP A 295 24.16 3.89 -3.18
C TRP A 295 23.17 2.77 -3.52
N GLU A 296 22.31 2.92 -4.53
CA GLU A 296 21.36 1.87 -4.95
C GLU A 296 22.09 0.79 -5.77
N VAL A 297 22.75 -0.12 -5.05
CA VAL A 297 23.65 -1.14 -5.60
C VAL A 297 22.91 -2.31 -6.24
N CYS A 298 21.63 -2.54 -5.93
CA CYS A 298 20.80 -3.48 -6.67
C CYS A 298 19.55 -2.76 -7.19
N ARG A 299 19.36 -2.74 -8.52
CA ARG A 299 18.22 -2.10 -9.17
C ARG A 299 16.88 -2.59 -8.62
N GLY A 300 15.95 -1.66 -8.44
CA GLY A 300 14.58 -1.92 -8.04
C GLY A 300 13.74 -0.66 -8.07
N GLY A 301 12.43 -0.79 -7.82
CA GLY A 301 11.57 0.35 -7.57
C GLY A 301 11.85 0.97 -6.19
N ASN A 302 11.09 2.00 -5.84
CA ASN A 302 11.26 2.76 -4.59
C ASN A 302 11.29 1.90 -3.30
N SER A 303 10.73 0.69 -3.31
CA SER A 303 10.74 -0.25 -2.17
C SER A 303 11.51 -1.56 -2.42
N THR A 304 12.05 -1.79 -3.63
CA THR A 304 12.62 -3.09 -4.03
C THR A 304 14.07 -3.03 -4.49
N HIS A 305 14.74 -1.90 -4.29
CA HIS A 305 16.19 -1.78 -4.44
C HIS A 305 16.91 -2.20 -3.15
N ILE A 306 18.21 -2.50 -3.25
CA ILE A 306 19.12 -2.61 -2.11
C ILE A 306 20.08 -1.43 -2.19
N SER A 307 20.23 -0.71 -1.08
CA SER A 307 21.15 0.40 -0.97
C SER A 307 22.29 0.09 -0.01
N LEU A 308 23.53 0.30 -0.46
CA LEU A 308 24.73 0.31 0.37
C LEU A 308 25.24 1.76 0.47
N TYR A 309 24.80 2.46 1.50
CA TYR A 309 25.19 3.84 1.76
C TYR A 309 26.58 3.88 2.39
N VAL A 310 27.40 4.82 1.92
CA VAL A 310 28.64 5.22 2.62
C VAL A 310 28.32 6.37 3.55
N HIS A 311 28.80 6.28 4.79
CA HIS A 311 28.71 7.32 5.79
C HIS A 311 30.09 7.71 6.30
N HIS A 312 30.24 8.99 6.64
CA HIS A 312 31.44 9.54 7.27
C HIS A 312 31.06 10.28 8.55
N ASP A 313 31.77 10.01 9.65
CA ASP A 313 31.65 10.78 10.88
C ASP A 313 33.04 11.08 11.48
N GLY A 314 33.08 11.76 12.63
CA GLY A 314 34.34 12.18 13.25
C GLY A 314 35.29 11.03 13.65
N LYS A 315 34.86 9.76 13.54
CA LYS A 315 35.70 8.58 13.79
C LYS A 315 36.19 7.92 12.50
N GLY A 316 35.69 8.33 11.33
CA GLY A 316 36.02 7.77 10.01
C GLY A 316 34.79 7.28 9.24
N TRP A 317 35.00 6.32 8.33
CA TRP A 317 34.00 5.85 7.38
C TRP A 317 33.32 4.55 7.82
N TRP A 318 32.06 4.36 7.42
CA TRP A 318 31.29 3.14 7.65
C TRP A 318 30.19 2.96 6.60
N LEU A 319 29.58 1.77 6.57
CA LEU A 319 28.57 1.37 5.60
C LEU A 319 27.21 1.17 6.27
N ARG A 320 26.13 1.64 5.64
CA ARG A 320 24.76 1.32 6.00
C ARG A 320 24.10 0.57 4.87
N LEU A 321 23.55 -0.61 5.14
CA LEU A 321 22.82 -1.43 4.19
C LEU A 321 21.32 -1.32 4.45
N ALA A 322 20.54 -1.15 3.40
CA ALA A 322 19.08 -1.09 3.44
C ALA A 322 18.48 -1.93 2.30
N GLY A 323 17.46 -2.73 2.58
CA GLY A 323 16.86 -3.63 1.59
C GLY A 323 15.84 -4.58 2.21
N SER A 324 14.79 -4.05 2.83
CA SER A 324 13.90 -4.85 3.69
C SER A 324 12.61 -5.34 3.05
N SER A 325 12.43 -5.18 1.73
CA SER A 325 11.29 -5.79 1.05
C SER A 325 11.41 -7.31 1.04
N VAL A 326 10.28 -8.01 1.13
CA VAL A 326 10.26 -9.48 1.17
C VAL A 326 11.07 -10.09 0.03
N GLY A 327 10.85 -9.62 -1.20
CA GLY A 327 11.55 -10.11 -2.40
C GLY A 327 13.07 -9.86 -2.45
N ARG A 328 13.61 -8.98 -1.60
CA ARG A 328 15.06 -8.65 -1.52
C ARG A 328 15.69 -8.96 -0.16
N SER A 329 14.89 -9.31 0.83
CA SER A 329 15.34 -9.45 2.22
C SER A 329 16.41 -10.53 2.39
N VAL A 330 16.22 -11.71 1.77
CA VAL A 330 17.22 -12.79 1.79
C VAL A 330 18.52 -12.35 1.11
N GLU A 331 18.40 -11.67 -0.02
CA GLU A 331 19.55 -11.16 -0.77
C GLU A 331 20.35 -10.14 0.06
N THR A 332 19.64 -9.23 0.73
CA THR A 332 20.19 -8.22 1.64
C THR A 332 20.88 -8.86 2.85
N VAL A 333 20.30 -9.92 3.42
CA VAL A 333 20.90 -10.66 4.52
C VAL A 333 22.23 -11.28 4.09
N LYS A 334 22.30 -11.91 2.92
CA LYS A 334 23.55 -12.49 2.39
C LYS A 334 24.60 -11.42 2.11
N PHE A 335 24.16 -10.27 1.60
CA PHE A 335 25.01 -9.09 1.41
C PHE A 335 25.60 -8.61 2.76
N TYR A 336 24.78 -8.53 3.80
CA TYR A 336 25.23 -8.17 5.15
C TYR A 336 26.21 -9.18 5.73
N LEU A 337 25.92 -10.47 5.59
CA LEU A 337 26.76 -11.56 6.10
C LEU A 337 28.18 -11.48 5.52
N VAL A 338 28.30 -11.42 4.19
CA VAL A 338 29.62 -11.41 3.54
C VAL A 338 30.42 -10.17 3.89
N LEU A 339 29.79 -8.99 4.01
CA LEU A 339 30.50 -7.77 4.41
C LEU A 339 30.97 -7.84 5.88
N SER A 340 30.15 -8.44 6.76
CA SER A 340 30.49 -8.66 8.16
C SER A 340 31.65 -9.66 8.31
N GLU A 341 31.66 -10.73 7.52
CA GLU A 341 32.76 -11.72 7.48
C GLU A 341 34.10 -11.12 7.06
N HIS A 342 34.07 -10.10 6.20
CA HIS A 342 35.25 -9.33 5.78
C HIS A 342 35.66 -8.25 6.78
N GLY A 343 35.00 -8.17 7.95
CA GLY A 343 35.33 -7.22 9.01
C GLY A 343 35.00 -5.76 8.67
N LEU A 344 34.12 -5.52 7.70
CA LEU A 344 33.73 -4.16 7.32
C LEU A 344 32.81 -3.55 8.39
N PRO A 345 32.94 -2.25 8.72
CA PRO A 345 32.05 -1.59 9.65
C PRO A 345 30.70 -1.32 8.97
N ILE A 346 29.79 -2.28 9.09
CA ILE A 346 28.46 -2.24 8.47
C ILE A 346 27.33 -2.24 9.50
N TYR A 347 26.29 -1.46 9.22
CA TYR A 347 25.02 -1.48 9.94
C TYR A 347 23.88 -1.79 8.98
N LEU A 348 22.99 -2.70 9.36
CA LEU A 348 21.81 -3.09 8.60
C LEU A 348 20.56 -2.43 9.16
N ASP A 349 19.88 -1.67 8.30
CA ASP A 349 18.55 -1.12 8.59
C ASP A 349 17.52 -2.24 8.72
N ASN A 350 16.59 -2.10 9.67
CA ASN A 350 15.52 -3.06 9.93
C ASN A 350 16.00 -4.49 10.23
N ALA A 351 17.20 -4.62 10.79
CA ALA A 351 17.83 -5.92 11.03
C ALA A 351 17.00 -6.85 11.95
N ILE A 352 16.36 -6.29 12.98
CA ILE A 352 15.52 -7.05 13.92
C ILE A 352 14.28 -7.60 13.18
N GLU A 353 13.67 -6.77 12.34
CA GLU A 353 12.50 -7.12 11.55
C GLU A 353 12.85 -8.15 10.46
N LEU A 354 14.02 -8.03 9.83
CA LEU A 354 14.54 -9.02 8.88
C LEU A 354 14.80 -10.38 9.57
N ALA A 355 15.37 -10.37 10.78
CA ALA A 355 15.55 -11.58 11.56
C ALA A 355 14.20 -12.22 11.93
N ALA A 356 13.21 -11.40 12.33
CA ALA A 356 11.86 -11.87 12.59
C ALA A 356 11.21 -12.48 11.33
N MET A 357 11.42 -11.87 10.15
CA MET A 357 10.91 -12.36 8.86
C MET A 357 11.47 -13.73 8.49
N LEU A 358 12.79 -13.92 8.59
CA LEU A 358 13.45 -15.23 8.35
C LEU A 358 12.94 -16.32 9.30
N LEU A 359 12.59 -15.95 10.53
CA LEU A 359 12.08 -16.86 11.55
C LEU A 359 10.56 -17.08 11.47
N GLY A 360 9.85 -16.35 10.59
CA GLY A 360 8.38 -16.37 10.52
C GLY A 360 7.69 -15.74 11.74
N LYS A 361 8.42 -14.92 12.51
CA LYS A 361 7.96 -14.30 13.76
C LYS A 361 7.44 -12.88 13.58
N ASP A 362 7.54 -12.32 12.39
CA ASP A 362 6.94 -11.03 12.05
C ASP A 362 5.46 -11.18 11.66
N TYR A 363 4.78 -10.04 11.58
CA TYR A 363 3.41 -9.96 11.09
C TYR A 363 3.38 -9.47 9.64
N ILE A 364 2.52 -10.09 8.84
CA ILE A 364 2.09 -9.59 7.53
C ILE A 364 0.83 -8.77 7.75
N GLY A 365 0.84 -7.50 7.35
CA GLY A 365 -0.32 -6.62 7.40
C GLY A 365 -1.35 -7.00 6.34
N ILE A 366 -2.61 -7.15 6.73
CA ILE A 366 -3.74 -7.40 5.83
C ILE A 366 -4.47 -6.07 5.63
N VAL A 367 -4.50 -5.60 4.38
CA VAL A 367 -5.16 -4.33 4.01
C VAL A 367 -6.38 -4.57 3.11
N PRO A 368 -7.36 -3.64 3.10
CA PRO A 368 -8.56 -3.78 2.28
C PRO A 368 -8.26 -4.00 0.81
N GLU A 369 -9.11 -4.75 0.10
CA GLU A 369 -8.89 -5.17 -1.31
C GLU A 369 -8.70 -4.02 -2.32
N ASN A 370 -9.15 -2.81 -1.98
CA ASN A 370 -8.98 -1.60 -2.80
C ASN A 370 -7.74 -0.77 -2.41
N VAL A 371 -6.95 -1.26 -1.47
CA VAL A 371 -5.68 -0.65 -1.03
C VAL A 371 -4.55 -1.47 -1.61
N LEU A 372 -3.66 -0.81 -2.35
CA LEU A 372 -2.41 -1.41 -2.81
C LEU A 372 -1.60 -1.85 -1.58
N PRO A 373 -1.20 -3.13 -1.45
CA PRO A 373 -0.46 -3.62 -0.29
C PRO A 373 1.03 -3.20 -0.34
N ALA A 374 1.26 -1.90 -0.44
CA ALA A 374 2.57 -1.28 -0.42
C ALA A 374 2.46 0.04 0.35
N TYR A 375 3.51 0.40 1.11
CA TYR A 375 3.57 1.65 1.89
C TYR A 375 2.42 1.82 2.89
N CYS A 376 1.91 0.71 3.43
CA CYS A 376 0.74 0.70 4.32
C CYS A 376 1.10 0.79 5.81
N SER A 377 2.34 1.11 6.16
CA SER A 377 2.80 1.11 7.56
C SER A 377 1.99 2.05 8.45
N SER A 378 1.47 3.16 7.91
CA SER A 378 0.62 4.11 8.64
C SER A 378 -0.73 3.53 9.10
N LEU A 379 -1.15 2.39 8.55
CA LEU A 379 -2.37 1.68 8.97
C LEU A 379 -2.14 0.80 10.21
N PHE A 380 -0.89 0.64 10.64
CA PHE A 380 -0.47 -0.26 11.73
C PHE A 380 0.33 0.53 12.76
N SER A 381 -0.33 1.10 13.77
CA SER A 381 0.34 1.95 14.78
C SER A 381 1.06 1.18 15.89
N ASP A 382 0.74 -0.10 16.09
CA ASP A 382 1.17 -0.84 17.28
C ASP A 382 2.56 -1.49 17.10
N GLU A 383 2.96 -1.77 15.86
CA GLU A 383 4.22 -2.43 15.55
C GLU A 383 4.68 -2.08 14.13
N LYS A 384 5.99 -2.20 13.89
CA LYS A 384 6.56 -1.94 12.58
C LYS A 384 6.34 -3.13 11.64
N THR A 385 5.38 -2.99 10.74
CA THR A 385 5.07 -3.97 9.70
C THR A 385 5.78 -3.60 8.39
N LEU A 386 6.54 -4.55 7.83
CA LEU A 386 7.32 -4.35 6.58
C LEU A 386 6.66 -4.97 5.35
N ASP A 387 5.71 -5.87 5.56
CA ASP A 387 5.09 -6.68 4.52
C ASP A 387 3.57 -6.60 4.61
N PHE A 388 2.92 -6.53 3.46
CA PHE A 388 1.49 -6.32 3.37
C PHE A 388 0.88 -7.21 2.29
N MET A 389 -0.37 -7.60 2.48
CA MET A 389 -1.16 -8.33 1.51
C MET A 389 -2.61 -7.88 1.56
N ASN A 390 -3.34 -8.10 0.48
CA ASN A 390 -4.80 -8.18 0.56
C ASN A 390 -5.18 -9.58 1.09
N LEU A 391 -6.40 -9.74 1.60
CA LEU A 391 -6.89 -11.06 2.00
C LEU A 391 -6.89 -11.99 0.76
N PRO A 392 -6.20 -13.15 0.79
CA PRO A 392 -6.14 -14.05 -0.37
C PRO A 392 -7.53 -14.62 -0.70
N TRP A 393 -7.70 -15.11 -1.93
CA TRP A 393 -8.91 -15.84 -2.35
C TRP A 393 -8.86 -17.30 -1.92
N GLU A 394 -7.69 -17.91 -2.07
CA GLU A 394 -7.39 -19.25 -1.58
C GLU A 394 -7.32 -19.27 -0.05
N GLU A 395 -7.85 -20.34 0.55
CA GLU A 395 -7.80 -20.56 2.00
C GLU A 395 -8.29 -19.37 2.86
N THR A 396 -9.18 -18.53 2.29
CA THR A 396 -9.68 -17.29 2.89
C THR A 396 -10.12 -17.50 4.34
N GLU A 397 -10.91 -18.53 4.60
CA GLU A 397 -11.44 -18.84 5.94
C GLU A 397 -10.34 -19.22 6.94
N GLN A 398 -9.30 -19.93 6.49
CA GLN A 398 -8.17 -20.27 7.34
C GLN A 398 -7.37 -19.02 7.74
N VAL A 399 -7.15 -18.11 6.78
CA VAL A 399 -6.48 -16.83 7.03
C VAL A 399 -7.31 -15.97 7.98
N ILE A 400 -8.62 -15.83 7.75
CA ILE A 400 -9.53 -15.08 8.64
C ILE A 400 -9.43 -15.59 10.08
N LYS A 401 -9.43 -16.92 10.27
CA LYS A 401 -9.39 -17.56 11.59
C LYS A 401 -8.05 -17.37 12.31
N LYS A 402 -6.94 -17.24 11.57
CA LYS A 402 -5.58 -17.09 12.13
C LYS A 402 -5.12 -15.65 12.26
N ALA A 403 -5.75 -14.73 11.55
CA ALA A 403 -5.45 -13.31 11.60
C ALA A 403 -6.01 -12.65 12.87
N ILE A 404 -5.34 -11.58 13.28
CA ILE A 404 -5.78 -10.63 14.29
C ILE A 404 -6.39 -9.44 13.54
N TRP A 405 -7.64 -9.12 13.81
CA TRP A 405 -8.37 -8.06 13.12
C TRP A 405 -8.46 -6.81 13.98
N TYR A 406 -8.09 -5.67 13.40
CA TYR A 406 -8.21 -4.39 14.09
C TYR A 406 -9.69 -4.00 14.23
N PRO A 407 -10.07 -3.27 15.29
CA PRO A 407 -11.43 -2.77 15.43
C PRO A 407 -11.83 -1.90 14.24
N VAL A 408 -13.05 -2.09 13.73
CA VAL A 408 -13.59 -1.19 12.72
C VAL A 408 -13.79 0.20 13.32
N THR A 409 -13.25 1.22 12.67
CA THR A 409 -13.35 2.63 13.10
C THR A 409 -14.81 3.00 13.33
N LYS A 410 -15.11 3.50 14.53
CA LYS A 410 -16.45 4.00 14.86
C LYS A 410 -16.68 5.36 14.22
N VAL A 411 -17.92 5.58 13.80
CA VAL A 411 -18.39 6.89 13.36
C VAL A 411 -19.15 7.56 14.49
N LEU A 412 -18.77 8.78 14.84
CA LEU A 412 -19.36 9.54 15.94
C LEU A 412 -20.22 10.69 15.40
N LEU A 413 -21.28 11.02 16.14
CA LEU A 413 -22.03 12.25 15.88
C LEU A 413 -21.25 13.44 16.40
N ASN A 414 -21.31 14.56 15.68
CA ASN A 414 -20.67 15.80 16.07
C ASN A 414 -21.27 16.29 17.42
N GLY A 415 -20.41 16.56 18.41
CA GLY A 415 -20.81 16.92 19.78
C GLY A 415 -20.84 15.76 20.80
N ASN A 416 -20.61 14.51 20.37
CA ASN A 416 -20.31 13.39 21.28
C ASN A 416 -18.81 13.11 21.24
N THR A 417 -18.05 13.66 22.19
CA THR A 417 -16.68 13.21 22.46
C THR A 417 -16.73 11.94 23.31
N ASP A 418 -15.98 10.90 22.93
CA ASP A 418 -15.73 9.75 23.79
C ASP A 418 -15.09 10.26 25.10
N ASN A 419 -15.77 10.02 26.23
CA ASN A 419 -15.18 10.05 27.57
C ASN A 419 -14.66 8.66 27.92
#